data_AF-A0A6L8KC79-F1
#
_entry.id   AF-A0A6L8KC79-F1
#
_cell.length_a   1.000
_cell.length_b   1.000
_cell.length_c   1.000
_cell.angle_alpha   90.00
_cell.angle_beta   90.00
_cell.angle_gamma   90.00
#
_symmetry.space_group_name_H-M   'P 1'
#
loop_
_entity.id
_entity.type
_entity.pdbx_description
1 polymer ?
#
loop_
_entity_poly.entity_id
_entity_poly.type
_entity_poly.pdbx_seq_one_letter_code
_entity_poly.pdbx_strand_id
1 'polypeptide(L)'
;MRALIATGLFAAAAAAQGGDHRADIDYYTHHYDGADIALSRFHCGDAGAMRNSEQRSAWLACYRRFAVNYKAALPVGRTIPSEVADAMSDAELAAAQQLMNQVFVQIAQEARQQADLVLLAQGGDVFSARSASGPLPGLPAQTRQLPDQP
;
A
#
# COMPACT_ATOMS: atom_id res chain seq x y z
N MET A 1 20.90 -30.77 22.26
CA MET A 1 19.51 -30.75 21.76
C MET A 1 19.41 -29.67 20.70
N ARG A 2 19.34 -30.05 19.41
CA ARG A 2 19.14 -29.15 18.28
C ARG A 2 17.66 -29.28 17.86
N ALA A 3 16.94 -28.16 17.81
CA ALA A 3 15.65 -28.08 17.13
C ALA A 3 15.76 -27.00 16.05
N LEU A 4 15.73 -27.45 14.80
CA LEU A 4 15.54 -26.65 13.59
C LEU A 4 14.03 -26.42 13.46
N ILE A 5 13.59 -25.17 13.27
CA ILE A 5 12.25 -24.90 12.76
C ILE A 5 12.38 -24.26 11.40
N ALA A 6 11.71 -24.91 10.46
CA ALA A 6 11.81 -24.78 9.04
C ALA A 6 11.20 -23.49 8.50
N THR A 7 11.92 -22.94 7.52
CA THR A 7 11.49 -22.11 6.41
C THR A 7 10.06 -22.38 5.93
N GLY A 8 9.18 -21.38 6.04
CA GLY A 8 7.89 -21.36 5.34
C GLY A 8 8.04 -20.69 3.98
N LEU A 9 8.36 -21.48 2.94
CA LEU A 9 8.16 -21.08 1.54
C LEU A 9 6.76 -21.54 1.12
N PHE A 10 5.82 -20.60 1.00
CA PHE A 10 4.67 -20.79 0.09
C PHE A 10 5.07 -20.22 -1.27
N ALA A 11 5.91 -20.95 -1.99
CA ALA A 11 5.98 -20.80 -3.43
C ALA A 11 4.79 -21.58 -4.00
N ALA A 12 3.79 -20.87 -4.53
CA ALA A 12 2.83 -21.46 -5.44
C ALA A 12 3.65 -22.00 -6.63
N ALA A 13 3.96 -23.28 -6.58
CA ALA A 13 4.60 -23.98 -7.68
C ALA A 13 3.61 -23.98 -8.84
N ALA A 14 3.99 -23.33 -9.94
CA ALA A 14 3.29 -23.35 -11.20
C ALA A 14 3.07 -24.82 -11.62
N ALA A 15 1.84 -25.29 -11.48
CA ALA A 15 1.39 -26.51 -12.09
C ALA A 15 0.59 -26.13 -13.34
N ALA A 16 1.18 -26.34 -14.52
CA ALA A 16 0.47 -26.91 -15.67
C ALA A 16 1.38 -27.00 -16.89
N GLN A 17 1.59 -28.21 -17.37
CA GLN A 17 1.65 -28.49 -18.81
C GLN A 17 0.61 -29.56 -19.08
N GLY A 18 -0.61 -29.12 -19.43
CA GLY A 18 -1.71 -29.99 -19.85
C GLY A 18 -3.10 -29.39 -19.64
N GLY A 19 -3.62 -28.66 -20.65
CA GLY A 19 -5.01 -28.43 -21.08
C GLY A 19 -6.23 -28.34 -20.15
N ASP A 20 -6.12 -28.54 -18.83
CA ASP A 20 -7.23 -28.38 -17.88
C ASP A 20 -7.06 -27.08 -17.11
N HIS A 21 -7.78 -26.04 -17.56
CA HIS A 21 -7.75 -24.71 -16.96
C HIS A 21 -8.73 -24.54 -15.80
N ARG A 22 -9.44 -25.60 -15.35
CA ARG A 22 -10.49 -25.46 -14.32
C ARG A 22 -9.99 -24.84 -13.01
N ALA A 23 -8.80 -25.21 -12.57
CA ALA A 23 -8.22 -24.65 -11.34
C ALA A 23 -7.88 -23.16 -11.50
N ASP A 24 -7.38 -22.76 -12.66
CA ASP A 24 -7.09 -21.35 -12.95
C ASP A 24 -8.37 -20.53 -13.08
N ILE A 25 -9.39 -21.07 -13.77
CA ILE A 25 -10.71 -20.45 -13.89
C ILE A 25 -11.33 -20.26 -12.50
N ASP A 26 -11.30 -21.29 -11.65
CA ASP A 26 -11.78 -21.24 -10.28
C ASP A 26 -11.04 -20.16 -9.46
N TYR A 27 -9.70 -20.09 -9.60
CA TYR A 27 -8.92 -19.05 -8.97
C TYR A 27 -9.38 -17.65 -9.38
N TYR A 28 -9.41 -17.35 -10.68
CA TYR A 28 -9.77 -16.01 -11.13
C TYR A 28 -11.24 -15.64 -10.84
N THR A 29 -12.13 -16.63 -10.78
CA THR A 29 -13.57 -16.40 -10.55
C THR A 29 -13.93 -16.28 -9.07
N HIS A 30 -13.21 -16.97 -8.19
CA HIS A 30 -13.61 -17.13 -6.78
C HIS A 30 -12.52 -16.82 -5.74
N HIS A 31 -11.25 -16.94 -6.10
CA HIS A 31 -10.15 -16.91 -5.13
C HIS A 31 -9.06 -15.86 -5.43
N TYR A 32 -9.23 -15.06 -6.47
CA TYR A 32 -8.27 -14.01 -6.81
C TYR A 32 -8.09 -13.05 -5.63
N ASP A 33 -6.85 -12.95 -5.15
CA ASP A 33 -6.46 -12.19 -3.96
C ASP A 33 -5.58 -10.96 -4.30
N GLY A 34 -5.14 -10.86 -5.56
CA GLY A 34 -4.30 -9.77 -6.04
C GLY A 34 -2.89 -9.75 -5.44
N ALA A 35 -2.40 -10.88 -4.92
CA ALA A 35 -1.03 -10.98 -4.38
C ALA A 35 0.04 -10.59 -5.41
N ASP A 36 -0.25 -10.74 -6.70
CA ASP A 36 0.59 -10.38 -7.81
C ASP A 36 0.74 -8.86 -8.01
N ILE A 37 -0.26 -8.07 -7.61
CA ILE A 37 -0.28 -6.61 -7.74
C ILE A 37 -0.15 -5.85 -6.41
N ALA A 38 -0.25 -6.55 -5.28
CA ALA A 38 -0.21 -5.94 -3.95
C ALA A 38 1.14 -5.26 -3.63
N LEU A 39 1.09 -4.21 -2.80
CA LEU A 39 2.29 -3.51 -2.31
C LEU A 39 3.22 -4.44 -1.51
N SER A 40 2.67 -5.40 -0.78
CA SER A 40 3.40 -6.38 0.03
C SER A 40 4.43 -7.18 -0.78
N ARG A 41 4.14 -7.47 -2.06
CA ARG A 41 5.04 -8.13 -3.01
C ARG A 41 6.38 -7.40 -3.20
N PHE A 42 6.40 -6.08 -3.01
CA PHE A 42 7.59 -5.25 -3.21
C PHE A 42 8.47 -5.15 -1.98
N HIS A 43 7.99 -5.63 -0.82
CA HIS A 43 8.72 -5.62 0.46
C HIS A 43 9.28 -4.23 0.84
N CYS A 44 8.46 -3.18 0.71
CA CYS A 44 8.90 -1.80 0.95
C CYS A 44 9.27 -1.47 2.42
N GLY A 45 9.04 -2.39 3.35
CA GLY A 45 9.20 -2.16 4.78
C GLY A 45 8.00 -1.46 5.41
N ASP A 46 8.01 -1.36 6.74
CA ASP A 46 6.93 -0.76 7.53
C ASP A 46 6.89 0.75 7.34
N ALA A 47 5.79 1.26 6.76
CA ALA A 47 5.57 2.68 6.52
C ALA A 47 5.61 3.52 7.81
N GLY A 48 5.13 2.99 8.93
CA GLY A 48 5.10 3.70 10.22
C GLY A 48 6.46 3.74 10.94
N ALA A 49 7.44 2.96 10.46
CA ALA A 49 8.77 2.88 11.05
C ALA A 49 9.76 3.92 10.48
N MET A 50 9.36 4.72 9.47
CA MET A 50 10.24 5.71 8.85
C MET A 50 10.56 6.84 9.84
N ARG A 51 11.84 7.06 10.14
CA ARG A 51 12.32 8.07 11.12
C ARG A 51 13.05 9.24 10.51
N ASN A 52 13.59 9.10 9.30
CA ASN A 52 14.37 10.14 8.64
C ASN A 52 14.07 10.24 7.14
N SER A 53 14.60 11.28 6.50
CA SER A 53 14.38 11.56 5.08
C SER A 53 14.93 10.48 4.15
N GLU A 54 16.03 9.83 4.51
CA GLU A 54 16.64 8.75 3.72
C GLU A 54 15.74 7.52 3.67
N GLN A 55 15.28 7.06 4.84
CA GLN A 55 14.35 5.94 4.98
C GLN A 55 13.05 6.20 4.21
N ARG A 56 12.46 7.39 4.34
CA ARG A 56 11.28 7.79 3.58
C ARG A 56 11.53 7.78 2.07
N SER A 57 12.67 8.31 1.63
CA SER A 57 13.02 8.36 0.21
C SER A 57 13.18 6.96 -0.38
N ALA A 58 13.79 6.04 0.37
CA ALA A 58 13.91 4.63 0.01
C ALA A 58 12.53 3.96 -0.09
N TRP A 59 11.65 4.19 0.89
CA TRP A 59 10.28 3.66 0.86
C TRP A 59 9.49 4.18 -0.34
N LEU A 60 9.54 5.49 -0.62
CA LEU A 60 8.87 6.10 -1.78
C LEU A 60 9.41 5.58 -3.12
N ALA A 61 10.71 5.30 -3.20
CA ALA A 61 11.29 4.65 -4.37
C ALA A 61 10.74 3.23 -4.58
N CYS A 62 10.56 2.47 -3.49
CA CYS A 62 9.91 1.18 -3.54
C CYS A 62 8.43 1.28 -3.96
N TYR A 63 7.67 2.21 -3.35
CA TYR A 63 6.28 2.47 -3.70
C TYR A 63 6.09 2.83 -5.18
N ARG A 64 7.02 3.57 -5.79
CA ARG A 64 6.99 3.83 -7.24
C ARG A 64 7.07 2.55 -8.09
N ARG A 65 7.84 1.54 -7.66
CA ARG A 65 7.89 0.24 -8.35
C ARG A 65 6.55 -0.49 -8.29
N PHE A 66 5.91 -0.46 -7.12
CA PHE A 66 4.54 -0.93 -6.96
C PHE A 66 3.58 -0.20 -7.91
N ALA A 67 3.62 1.14 -7.95
CA ALA A 67 2.73 1.92 -8.80
C ALA A 67 2.89 1.61 -10.30
N VAL A 68 4.13 1.38 -10.75
CA VAL A 68 4.40 0.95 -12.13
C VAL A 68 3.79 -0.43 -12.41
N ASN A 69 3.98 -1.40 -11.51
CA ASN A 69 3.41 -2.75 -11.65
C ASN A 69 1.88 -2.73 -11.63
N TYR A 70 1.29 -2.04 -10.65
CA TYR A 70 -0.16 -1.90 -10.53
C TYR A 70 -0.76 -1.28 -11.80
N LYS A 71 -0.12 -0.23 -12.35
CA LYS A 71 -0.54 0.37 -13.62
C LYS A 71 -0.39 -0.59 -14.81
N ALA A 72 0.67 -1.40 -14.84
CA ALA A 72 0.88 -2.38 -15.90
C ALA A 72 -0.15 -3.53 -15.87
N ALA A 73 -0.73 -3.81 -14.71
CA ALA A 73 -1.81 -4.78 -14.52
C ALA A 73 -3.19 -4.25 -14.96
N LEU A 74 -3.31 -2.97 -15.33
CA LEU A 74 -4.55 -2.38 -15.83
C LEU A 74 -4.64 -2.48 -17.38
N PRO A 75 -5.85 -2.60 -17.96
CA PRO A 75 -7.16 -2.69 -17.29
C PRO A 75 -7.38 -4.02 -16.55
N VAL A 76 -8.38 -4.06 -15.65
CA VAL A 76 -8.74 -5.27 -14.90
C VAL A 76 -9.00 -6.45 -15.84
N GLY A 77 -8.51 -7.63 -15.48
CA GLY A 77 -8.55 -8.84 -16.32
C GLY A 77 -7.32 -9.02 -17.21
N ARG A 78 -6.48 -7.99 -17.40
CA ARG A 78 -5.23 -8.10 -18.19
C ARG A 78 -4.24 -9.13 -17.64
N THR A 79 -4.26 -9.38 -16.33
CA THR A 79 -3.37 -10.34 -15.67
C THR A 79 -3.85 -11.79 -15.73
N ILE A 80 -5.04 -12.05 -16.30
CA ILE A 80 -5.50 -13.40 -16.60
C ILE A 80 -4.70 -13.91 -17.81
N PRO A 81 -4.03 -15.08 -17.74
CA PRO A 81 -3.37 -15.69 -18.89
C PRO A 81 -4.35 -15.87 -20.05
N SER A 82 -3.91 -15.61 -21.27
CA SER A 82 -4.77 -15.66 -22.47
C SER A 82 -5.46 -17.01 -22.64
N GLU A 83 -4.74 -18.10 -22.42
CA GLU A 83 -5.22 -19.47 -22.51
C GLU A 83 -6.31 -19.79 -21.49
N VAL A 84 -6.27 -19.16 -20.30
CA VAL A 84 -7.31 -19.29 -19.28
C VAL A 84 -8.51 -18.44 -19.66
N ALA A 85 -8.29 -17.21 -20.10
CA ALA A 85 -9.36 -16.32 -20.55
C ALA A 85 -10.12 -16.89 -21.76
N ASP A 86 -9.42 -17.52 -22.71
CA ASP A 86 -10.01 -18.19 -23.87
C ASP A 86 -10.80 -19.45 -23.48
N ALA A 87 -10.47 -20.06 -22.34
CA ALA A 87 -11.17 -21.23 -21.79
C ALA A 87 -12.39 -20.86 -20.92
N MET A 88 -12.54 -19.60 -20.52
CA MET A 88 -13.68 -19.10 -19.75
C MET A 88 -14.90 -18.87 -20.65
N SER A 89 -16.08 -19.15 -20.12
CA SER A 89 -17.33 -18.59 -20.64
C SER A 89 -17.42 -17.09 -20.37
N ASP A 90 -18.30 -16.39 -21.10
CA ASP A 90 -18.57 -14.96 -20.88
C ASP A 90 -18.99 -14.66 -19.42
N ALA A 91 -19.72 -15.59 -18.80
CA ALA A 91 -20.18 -15.45 -17.41
C ALA A 91 -19.01 -15.58 -16.40
N GLU A 92 -18.11 -16.53 -16.63
CA GLU A 92 -16.90 -16.71 -15.80
C GLU A 92 -15.96 -15.52 -15.95
N LEU A 93 -15.75 -15.04 -17.18
CA LEU A 93 -14.92 -13.87 -17.44
C LEU A 93 -15.48 -12.60 -16.77
N ALA A 94 -16.81 -12.39 -16.85
CA ALA A 94 -17.46 -11.27 -16.18
C ALA A 94 -17.35 -11.36 -14.64
N ALA A 95 -17.54 -12.56 -14.07
CA ALA A 95 -17.40 -12.80 -12.64
C ALA A 95 -15.95 -12.56 -12.16
N ALA A 96 -14.97 -13.04 -12.92
CA ALA A 96 -13.56 -12.80 -12.65
C ALA A 96 -13.22 -11.30 -12.68
N GLN A 97 -13.64 -10.58 -13.73
CA GLN A 97 -13.44 -9.12 -13.82
C GLN A 97 -14.08 -8.38 -12.64
N GLN A 98 -15.28 -8.80 -12.21
CA GLN A 98 -15.95 -8.20 -11.06
C GLN A 98 -15.17 -8.40 -9.76
N LEU A 99 -14.72 -9.63 -9.48
CA LEU A 99 -13.91 -9.95 -8.30
C LEU A 99 -12.59 -9.17 -8.34
N MET A 100 -11.85 -9.27 -9.45
CA MET A 100 -10.59 -8.57 -9.63
C MET A 100 -10.75 -7.06 -9.46
N ASN A 101 -11.82 -6.44 -9.98
CA ASN A 101 -12.03 -5.00 -9.80
C ASN A 101 -12.16 -4.60 -8.32
N GLN A 102 -12.86 -5.41 -7.51
CA GLN A 102 -12.96 -5.17 -6.06
C GLN A 102 -11.59 -5.25 -5.39
N VAL A 103 -10.83 -6.29 -5.71
CA VAL A 103 -9.47 -6.51 -5.20
C VAL A 103 -8.51 -5.38 -5.61
N PHE A 104 -8.57 -4.93 -6.86
CA PHE A 104 -7.77 -3.80 -7.35
C PHE A 104 -8.07 -2.52 -6.56
N VAL A 105 -9.34 -2.23 -6.29
CA VAL A 105 -9.75 -1.05 -5.50
C VAL A 105 -9.21 -1.16 -4.07
N GLN A 106 -9.36 -2.33 -3.43
CA GLN A 106 -8.86 -2.59 -2.09
C GLN A 106 -7.34 -2.37 -2.01
N ILE A 107 -6.58 -2.98 -2.92
CA ILE A 107 -5.11 -2.87 -2.95
C ILE A 107 -4.67 -1.42 -3.15
N ALA A 108 -5.36 -0.66 -4.02
CA ALA A 108 -5.05 0.75 -4.19
C ALA A 108 -5.37 1.58 -2.93
N GLN A 109 -6.41 1.24 -2.18
CA GLN A 109 -6.74 1.90 -0.92
C GLN A 109 -5.69 1.57 0.16
N GLU A 110 -5.33 0.31 0.34
CA GLU A 110 -4.32 -0.13 1.30
C GLU A 110 -2.96 0.52 1.01
N ALA A 111 -2.53 0.53 -0.26
CA ALA A 111 -1.29 1.15 -0.66
C ALA A 111 -1.28 2.67 -0.39
N ARG A 112 -2.41 3.35 -0.61
CA ARG A 112 -2.58 4.79 -0.26
C ARG A 112 -2.46 5.02 1.23
N GLN A 113 -3.12 4.23 2.07
CA GLN A 113 -3.01 4.33 3.52
C GLN A 113 -1.56 4.18 4.00
N GLN A 114 -0.81 3.25 3.42
CA GLN A 114 0.62 3.08 3.71
C GLN A 114 1.44 4.31 3.29
N ALA A 115 1.16 4.90 2.13
CA ALA A 115 1.83 6.13 1.70
C ALA A 115 1.53 7.31 2.64
N ASP A 116 0.28 7.43 3.10
CA ASP A 116 -0.12 8.48 4.05
C ASP A 116 0.64 8.37 5.38
N LEU A 117 0.89 7.16 5.89
CA LEU A 117 1.70 6.94 7.08
C LEU A 117 3.14 7.46 6.91
N VAL A 118 3.76 7.21 5.75
CA VAL A 118 5.10 7.74 5.43
C VAL A 118 5.09 9.26 5.35
N LEU A 119 4.02 9.85 4.82
CA LEU A 119 3.90 11.30 4.70
C LEU A 119 3.64 11.97 6.06
N LEU A 120 2.85 11.35 6.95
CA LEU A 120 2.58 11.86 8.30
C LEU A 120 3.82 11.82 9.20
N ALA A 121 4.72 10.85 9.00
CA ALA A 121 6.03 10.82 9.65
C ALA A 121 6.90 12.05 9.30
N GLN A 122 6.49 12.91 8.36
CA GLN A 122 7.14 14.20 8.06
C GLN A 122 6.77 15.32 9.06
N GLY A 123 5.63 15.22 9.74
CA GLY A 123 5.12 16.27 10.63
C GLY A 123 5.72 16.28 12.04
N GLY A 124 6.44 15.23 12.44
CA GLY A 124 6.99 15.08 13.79
C GLY A 124 8.20 15.96 14.12
N ASP A 125 8.95 16.41 13.11
CA ASP A 125 10.17 17.21 13.30
C ASP A 125 9.92 18.73 13.26
N VAL A 126 8.72 19.19 12.89
CA VAL A 126 8.45 20.63 12.69
C VAL A 126 7.98 21.34 13.98
N PHE A 127 7.68 20.60 15.05
CA PHE A 127 7.24 21.20 16.33
C PHE A 127 8.27 21.18 17.47
N SER A 128 9.48 20.64 17.26
CA SER A 128 10.48 20.52 18.36
C SER A 128 11.50 21.64 18.48
N ALA A 129 11.41 22.74 17.72
CA ALA A 129 12.36 23.86 17.90
C ALA A 129 11.82 25.21 17.40
N ARG A 130 10.85 25.82 18.11
CA ARG A 130 10.61 27.29 18.21
C ARG A 130 9.28 27.58 18.92
N SER A 131 9.21 27.24 20.21
CA SER A 131 8.33 27.92 21.18
C SER A 131 8.92 27.76 22.58
N ALA A 132 10.24 27.89 22.68
CA ALA A 132 10.92 28.22 23.92
C ALA A 132 11.24 29.72 23.85
N SER A 133 10.48 30.50 24.61
CA SER A 133 10.94 31.69 25.32
C SER A 133 11.93 32.60 24.58
N GLY A 134 11.42 33.45 23.69
CA GLY A 134 12.14 34.62 23.20
C GLY A 134 11.21 35.83 23.26
N PRO A 135 11.61 36.97 23.87
CA PRO A 135 10.78 38.16 23.86
C PRO A 135 10.63 38.65 22.41
N LEU A 136 9.39 38.92 22.00
CA LEU A 136 9.11 39.61 20.74
C LEU A 136 9.80 40.99 20.77
N PRO A 137 10.69 41.31 19.82
CA PRO A 137 11.18 42.67 19.70
C PRO A 137 10.06 43.50 19.06
N GLY A 138 9.49 44.44 19.83
CA GLY A 138 8.66 45.50 19.28
C GLY A 138 7.25 45.70 19.83
N LEU A 139 6.88 45.13 20.98
CA LEU A 139 5.63 45.51 21.65
C LEU A 139 5.92 46.38 22.87
N PRO A 140 5.38 47.62 22.95
CA PRO A 140 5.52 48.44 24.14
C PRO A 140 4.82 47.76 25.32
N ALA A 141 5.50 47.76 26.47
CA ALA A 141 4.96 47.31 27.73
C ALA A 141 3.74 48.17 28.11
N GLN A 142 2.53 47.67 27.85
CA GLN A 142 1.32 48.25 28.42
C GLN A 142 1.15 47.67 29.82
N THR A 143 1.58 48.45 30.80
CA THR A 143 1.25 48.31 32.21
C THR A 143 -0.26 48.28 32.43
N ARG A 144 -0.69 47.38 33.33
CA ARG A 144 -2.02 47.27 33.96
C ARG A 144 -2.90 48.52 33.90
N GLN A 145 -4.18 48.33 33.59
CA GLN A 145 -5.24 48.76 34.50
C GLN A 145 -6.54 47.99 34.24
N LEU A 146 -7.02 47.32 35.29
CA LEU A 146 -8.40 46.84 35.42
C LEU A 146 -9.24 48.06 35.85
N PRO A 147 -10.37 48.34 35.19
CA PRO A 147 -11.45 49.02 35.88
C PRO A 147 -12.77 48.24 35.82
N ASP A 148 -13.46 48.36 36.94
CA ASP A 148 -14.77 47.82 37.30
C ASP A 148 -15.87 47.99 36.24
N GLN A 149 -16.75 46.99 36.23
CA GLN A 149 -18.06 47.02 35.57
C GLN A 149 -18.99 48.06 36.21
N PRO A 150 -19.92 48.62 35.43
CA PRO A 150 -21.28 48.88 35.90
C PRO A 150 -22.20 47.66 35.70
#